data_AF-A0A0F9SIC0-F1
#
_entry.id   AF-A0A0F9SIC0-F1
#
_cell.length_a   1.000
_cell.length_b   1.000
_cell.length_c   1.000
_cell.angle_alpha   90.00
_cell.angle_beta   90.00
_cell.angle_gamma   90.00
#
_symmetry.space_group_name_H-M   'P 1'
#
loop_
_entity.id
_entity.type
_entity.pdbx_description
1 polymer ?
#
loop_
_entity_poly.entity_id
_entity_poly.type
_entity_poly.pdbx_seq_one_letter_code
_entity_poly.pdbx_strand_id
1 'polypeptide(L)' 'MKKELVSLKEFAELTGHEPSYISQLIKEPQIEIVKIGIHKFIDINKFPPKNFTKKDKK' A
#
# COMPACT_ATOMS: atom_id res chain seq x y z
N MET A 1 -5.51 -19.11 -3.10
CA MET A 1 -5.52 -17.76 -2.49
C MET A 1 -4.90 -16.79 -3.49
N LYS A 2 -5.66 -15.85 -4.06
CA LYS A 2 -5.13 -14.85 -4.99
C LYS A 2 -4.32 -13.83 -4.17
N LYS A 3 -3.00 -13.79 -4.35
CA LYS A 3 -2.19 -12.68 -3.84
C LYS A 3 -2.52 -11.48 -4.70
N GLU A 4 -3.37 -10.59 -4.19
CA GLU A 4 -3.62 -9.30 -4.81
C GLU A 4 -2.41 -8.42 -4.52
N LEU A 5 -1.48 -8.44 -5.46
CA LEU A 5 -0.30 -7.58 -5.46
C LEU A 5 -0.64 -6.35 -6.25
N VAL A 6 -0.70 -5.21 -5.57
CA VAL A 6 -0.98 -3.93 -6.21
C VAL A 6 0.29 -3.11 -6.30
N SER A 7 0.34 -2.21 -7.28
CA SER A 7 1.45 -1.25 -7.36
C SER A 7 1.34 -0.20 -6.25
N LEU A 8 2.45 0.49 -5.99
CA LEU A 8 2.50 1.62 -5.06
C LEU A 8 1.44 2.70 -5.37
N LYS A 9 1.18 2.95 -6.66
CA LYS A 9 0.19 3.91 -7.12
C LYS A 9 -1.24 3.42 -6.85
N GLU A 10 -1.54 2.18 -7.22
CA GLU A 10 -2.85 1.57 -6.96
C GLU A 10 -3.17 1.54 -5.46
N PHE A 11 -2.18 1.22 -4.63
CA PHE A 11 -2.34 1.26 -3.17
C PHE A 11 -2.65 2.67 -2.66
N ALA A 12 -2.00 3.69 -3.22
CA ALA A 12 -2.27 5.08 -2.88
C ALA A 12 -3.71 5.47 -3.25
N GLU A 13 -4.19 5.06 -4.43
CA GLU A 13 -5.57 5.31 -4.88
C GLU A 13 -6.59 4.59 -3.99
N LEU A 14 -6.35 3.33 -3.63
CA LEU A 14 -7.23 2.55 -2.75
C LEU A 14 -7.31 3.10 -1.32
N THR A 15 -6.24 3.72 -0.84
CA THR A 15 -6.18 4.29 0.50
C THR A 15 -6.62 5.76 0.53
N GLY A 16 -6.76 6.41 -0.62
CA GLY A 16 -7.03 7.86 -0.70
C GLY A 16 -5.86 8.71 -0.22
N HIS A 17 -4.64 8.18 -0.30
CA HIS A 17 -3.41 8.85 0.09
C HIS A 17 -2.54 9.18 -1.11
N GLU A 18 -1.58 10.08 -0.92
CA GLU A 18 -0.57 10.35 -1.93
C GLU A 18 0.49 9.23 -1.97
N PRO A 19 1.08 8.92 -3.14
CA PRO A 19 2.15 7.94 -3.26
C PRO A 19 3.36 8.20 -2.34
N SER A 20 3.60 9.47 -2.01
CA SER A 20 4.63 9.88 -1.04
C SER A 20 4.36 9.35 0.36
N TYR A 21 3.09 9.37 0.80
CA TYR A 21 2.70 8.82 2.09
C TYR A 21 2.86 7.30 2.12
N ILE A 22 2.48 6.61 1.04
CA ILE A 22 2.70 5.16 0.94
C ILE A 22 4.19 4.82 0.94
N SER A 23 5.02 5.65 0.29
CA SER A 23 6.49 5.50 0.33
C SER A 23 7.05 5.70 1.74
N GLN A 24 6.41 6.53 2.57
CA GLN A 24 6.78 6.69 3.98
C GLN A 24 6.37 5.45 4.80
N LEU A 25 5.16 4.91 4.58
CA LEU A 25 4.68 3.67 5.21
C LEU A 25 5.49 2.42 4.85
N ILE A 26 6.31 2.51 3.81
CA ILE A 26 7.30 1.51 3.42
C ILE A 26 8.63 1.73 4.17
N LYS A 27 9.04 2.99 4.33
CA LYS A 27 10.31 3.37 5.00
C LYS A 27 10.22 3.12 6.51
N GLU A 28 9.11 3.49 7.10
CA GLU A 28 8.68 3.01 8.40
C GLU A 28 8.15 1.60 8.13
N PRO A 29 8.63 0.52 8.76
CA PRO A 29 8.28 -0.87 8.39
C PRO A 29 6.84 -1.27 8.77
N GLN A 30 5.87 -0.42 8.42
CA GLN A 30 4.43 -0.65 8.56
C GLN A 30 3.87 -1.45 7.38
N ILE A 31 4.46 -1.32 6.20
CA ILE A 31 4.10 -2.05 4.98
C ILE A 31 5.35 -2.71 4.38
N GLU A 32 5.23 -4.00 4.05
CA GLU A 32 6.27 -4.77 3.39
C GLU A 32 6.08 -4.75 1.86
N ILE A 33 7.15 -4.44 1.13
CA ILE A 33 7.12 -4.47 -0.34
C ILE A 33 7.56 -5.84 -0.84
N VAL A 34 6.78 -6.41 -1.74
CA VAL A 34 7.18 -7.55 -2.57
C VAL A 34 7.85 -7.01 -3.85
N LYS A 35 9.15 -7.24 -3.99
CA LYS A 35 9.89 -6.86 -5.21
C LYS A 35 9.83 -8.01 -6.22
N ILE A 36 9.28 -7.73 -7.41
CA ILE A 36 9.21 -8.68 -8.52
C ILE A 36 9.95 -8.03 -9.70
N GLY A 37 11.19 -8.48 -9.93
CA GLY A 37 12.10 -7.85 -10.88
C GLY A 37 12.46 -6.42 -10.48
N ILE A 38 12.21 -5.45 -11.37
CA ILE A 38 12.41 -4.02 -11.12
C ILE A 38 11.20 -3.34 -10.44
N HIS A 39 10.06 -4.02 -10.40
CA HIS A 39 8.81 -3.47 -9.89
C HIS A 39 8.61 -3.77 -8.40
N LYS A 40 7.97 -2.82 -7.72
CA LYS A 40 7.63 -2.87 -6.30
C LYS A 40 6.12 -3.03 -6.16
N PHE A 41 5.70 -4.07 -5.46
CA PHE A 41 4.30 -4.38 -5.21
C PHE A 41 4.01 -4.45 -3.72
N ILE A 42 2.77 -4.18 -3.36
CA ILE A 42 2.25 -4.27 -1.99
C ILE A 42 1.20 -5.36 -1.97
N ASP A 43 1.30 -6.27 -1.01
CA ASP A 43 0.31 -7.33 -0.82
C ASP A 43 -0.87 -6.78 -0.01
N ILE A 44 -2.00 -6.53 -0.67
CA ILE A 44 -3.19 -5.98 0.02
C ILE A 44 -3.89 -6.99 0.92
N ASN A 45 -3.61 -8.28 0.79
CA ASN A 45 -4.11 -9.27 1.75
C ASN A 45 -3.36 -9.16 3.08
N LYS A 46 -2.04 -8.92 3.02
CA LYS A 46 -1.21 -8.72 4.21
C LYS A 46 -1.41 -7.31 4.79
N PHE A 47 -1.59 -6.32 3.93
CA PHE A 47 -1.78 -4.91 4.31
C PHE A 47 -3.07 -4.36 3.68
N PRO A 48 -4.23 -4.60 4.31
CA PRO A 48 -5.50 -4.14 3.76
C PRO A 48 -5.55 -2.60 3.72
N PRO A 49 -5.82 -1.98 2.56
CA PRO A 49 -5.81 -0.53 2.40
C PRO A 49 -6.81 0.18 3.32
N LYS A 50 -7.88 -0.50 3.74
CA LYS A 50 -8.87 -0.01 4.72
C LYS A 50 -8.27 0.39 6.06
N ASN A 51 -7.13 -0.18 6.45
CA ASN A 51 -6.44 0.18 7.68
C ASN A 51 -5.63 1.48 7.54
N PHE A 52 -5.33 1.85 6.31
CA PHE A 52 -4.54 3.03 5.96
C PHE A 52 -5.40 4.10 5.29
N THR A 53 -6.72 3.90 5.16
CA THR A 53 -7.59 4.94 4.62
C THR A 53 -7.63 6.12 5.57
N LYS A 54 -7.55 7.34 5.01
CA LYS A 54 -7.83 8.58 5.72
C LYS A 54 -9.21 8.45 6.36
N LYS A 55 -9.27 8.21 7.67
CA LYS A 55 -10.52 8.34 8.42
C LYS A 55 -10.91 9.79 8.29
N ASP A 56 -11.89 10.04 7.43
CA ASP A 56 -12.62 11.29 7.42
C ASP A 56 -13.12 11.49 8.86
N LYS A 57 -12.46 12.40 9.59
CA LYS A 57 -12.96 12.90 10.87
C LYS A 57 -14.24 13.66 10.52
N LYS A 58 -15.36 12.94 10.56
CA LYS A 58 -16.69 13.53 10.63
C LYS A 58 -16.85 14.31 11.92
#